data_AF-A0A9R1ICU6-F1
#
_entry.id   AF-A0A9R1ICU6-F1
#
_cell.length_a   1.000
_cell.length_b   1.000
_cell.length_c   1.000
_cell.angle_alpha   90.00
_cell.angle_beta   90.00
_cell.angle_gamma   90.00
#
_symmetry.space_group_name_H-M   'P 1'
#
loop_
_entity.id
_entity.type
_entity.pdbx_description
1 polymer ?
#
loop_
_entity_poly.entity_id
_entity_poly.type
_entity_poly.pdbx_seq_one_letter_code
_entity_poly.pdbx_strand_id
1 'polypeptide(L)'
;EALTSCLIVNAPLLYRAAFRVPFSVLKYAMTADGKIAASSGHASWVSGRASRGRVFELRGRSDAVIVGGNTVRRDDPRLTARHVKGHVPVRIVMSQTCNLPEEANLWNVHEAYTIVATQRGARRDFQKKLAMKGVEVVEFDMLNPRDVMSYCYDRGYLSVLWECGGTLSAAAISARVIHKVYAFCAPKIIGGVTAPTPVGDLGMNQMTQAIDLIDVSYEQIDRDMLMSGFIQPIPDLSPVIPSADEIPSDDPEVSPYETNIISFYKTWDTFGAFSNFSPHPIDMPDEKGDCLTWPTVEHYYQFLQAHKFVGVDNPQASDIVQEIKQARSPEEAARIGRTRQREFPELIRPDWESMKIDVMYRALKCKFSTYAHLTEMLLSTAGSVLVEASPHDLFWGGGREGEGLNYLGRLLMQLRSEILGTVRTSAEAQGQET
;
A
#
# COMPACT_ATOMS: atom_id res chain seq x y z
N GLU A 1 10.24 -17.72 -7.94
CA GLU A 1 9.18 -18.24 -8.84
C GLU A 1 7.86 -18.54 -8.13
N ALA A 2 7.82 -19.42 -7.11
CA ALA A 2 6.59 -19.73 -6.39
C ALA A 2 5.96 -18.51 -5.68
N LEU A 3 6.76 -17.71 -4.97
CA LEU A 3 6.34 -16.46 -4.35
C LEU A 3 5.78 -15.47 -5.38
N THR A 4 6.52 -15.22 -6.46
CA THR A 4 6.09 -14.37 -7.58
C THR A 4 4.75 -14.82 -8.16
N SER A 5 4.57 -16.13 -8.36
CA SER A 5 3.30 -16.69 -8.84
C SER A 5 2.17 -16.46 -7.85
N CYS A 6 2.43 -16.63 -6.55
CA CYS A 6 1.47 -16.36 -5.49
C CYS A 6 1.04 -14.88 -5.48
N LEU A 7 2.00 -13.95 -5.55
CA LEU A 7 1.74 -12.51 -5.62
C LEU A 7 0.91 -12.15 -6.85
N ILE A 8 1.27 -12.67 -8.03
CA ILE A 8 0.54 -12.42 -9.28
C ILE A 8 -0.90 -12.93 -9.22
N VAL A 9 -1.12 -14.13 -8.69
CA VAL A 9 -2.46 -14.71 -8.57
C VAL A 9 -3.33 -13.92 -7.59
N ASN A 10 -2.73 -13.45 -6.49
CA ASN A 10 -3.44 -12.72 -5.43
C ASN A 10 -3.40 -11.20 -5.59
N ALA A 11 -2.81 -10.66 -6.67
CA ALA A 11 -2.69 -9.23 -6.89
C ALA A 11 -4.01 -8.46 -6.66
N PRO A 12 -5.19 -8.91 -7.16
CA PRO A 12 -6.45 -8.25 -6.85
C PRO A 12 -6.75 -8.06 -5.36
N LEU A 13 -6.47 -9.08 -4.55
CA LEU A 13 -6.66 -9.02 -3.11
C LEU A 13 -5.62 -8.12 -2.44
N LEU A 14 -4.35 -8.24 -2.85
CA LEU A 14 -3.23 -7.49 -2.28
C LEU A 14 -3.37 -5.98 -2.52
N TYR A 15 -3.66 -5.55 -3.75
CA TYR A 15 -3.90 -4.14 -4.06
C TYR A 15 -5.10 -3.58 -3.30
N ARG A 16 -6.18 -4.36 -3.18
CA ARG A 16 -7.34 -3.93 -2.43
C ARG A 16 -7.03 -3.77 -0.94
N ALA A 17 -6.30 -4.70 -0.34
CA ALA A 17 -5.94 -4.66 1.07
C ALA A 17 -4.95 -3.52 1.38
N ALA A 18 -3.91 -3.37 0.56
CA ALA A 18 -2.85 -2.39 0.77
C ALA A 18 -3.32 -0.94 0.49
N PHE A 19 -4.01 -0.74 -0.63
CA PHE A 19 -4.24 0.59 -1.19
C PHE A 19 -5.71 1.01 -1.24
N ARG A 20 -6.64 0.14 -0.80
CA ARG A 20 -8.08 0.39 -0.86
C ARG A 20 -8.56 0.78 -2.27
N VAL A 21 -8.00 0.13 -3.29
CA VAL A 21 -8.38 0.29 -4.69
C VAL A 21 -8.48 -1.09 -5.36
N PRO A 22 -9.47 -1.34 -6.24
CA PRO A 22 -9.50 -2.56 -7.01
C PRO A 22 -8.31 -2.63 -7.98
N PHE A 23 -7.82 -3.84 -8.21
CA PHE A 23 -6.76 -4.07 -9.18
C PHE A 23 -7.25 -3.86 -10.61
N SER A 24 -6.93 -2.69 -11.15
CA SER A 24 -7.16 -2.37 -12.56
C SER A 24 -6.13 -2.96 -13.50
N VAL A 25 -6.65 -3.57 -14.57
CA VAL A 25 -5.89 -4.06 -15.71
C VAL A 25 -6.25 -3.24 -16.95
N LEU A 26 -5.29 -2.57 -17.58
CA LEU A 26 -5.47 -1.95 -18.88
C LEU A 26 -5.16 -2.94 -19.99
N LYS A 27 -6.13 -3.18 -20.86
CA LYS A 27 -5.96 -4.02 -22.04
C LYS A 27 -6.19 -3.22 -23.30
N TYR A 28 -5.27 -3.35 -24.26
CA TYR A 28 -5.46 -2.85 -25.62
C TYR A 28 -4.92 -3.81 -26.67
N ALA A 29 -5.42 -3.69 -27.90
CA ALA A 29 -4.87 -4.36 -29.06
C ALA A 29 -4.44 -3.31 -30.09
N MET A 30 -3.22 -3.42 -30.59
CA MET A 30 -2.60 -2.49 -31.52
C MET A 30 -1.93 -3.22 -32.68
N THR A 31 -1.73 -2.49 -33.77
CA THR A 31 -0.80 -2.86 -34.84
C THR A 31 0.65 -2.71 -34.39
N ALA A 32 1.62 -3.23 -35.16
CA ALA A 32 3.05 -3.19 -34.83
C ALA A 32 3.60 -1.76 -34.75
N ASP A 33 2.96 -0.82 -35.43
CA ASP A 33 3.23 0.62 -35.39
C ASP A 33 2.37 1.38 -34.36
N GLY A 34 1.73 0.67 -33.44
CA GLY A 34 1.09 1.26 -32.25
C GLY A 34 -0.27 1.91 -32.48
N LYS A 35 -1.07 1.43 -33.45
CA LYS A 35 -2.41 1.96 -33.74
C LYS A 35 -3.52 1.00 -33.34
N ILE A 36 -4.59 1.52 -32.74
CA ILE A 36 -5.76 0.72 -32.31
C ILE A 36 -6.92 0.74 -33.31
N ALA A 37 -6.87 1.63 -34.30
CA ALA A 37 -7.84 1.72 -35.39
C ALA A 37 -7.22 2.44 -36.60
N ALA A 38 -7.86 2.33 -37.76
CA ALA A 38 -7.56 3.19 -38.91
C ALA A 38 -7.93 4.66 -38.63
N SER A 39 -7.41 5.60 -39.44
CA SER A 39 -7.79 7.02 -39.37
C SER A 39 -9.29 7.27 -39.55
N SER A 40 -9.99 6.37 -40.25
CA SER A 40 -11.46 6.40 -40.38
C SER A 40 -12.20 6.01 -39.10
N GLY A 41 -11.50 5.47 -38.09
CA GLY A 41 -12.06 4.90 -36.88
C GLY A 41 -12.40 3.41 -36.99
N HIS A 42 -12.17 2.77 -38.14
CA HIS A 42 -12.41 1.34 -38.30
C HIS A 42 -11.39 0.52 -37.48
N ALA A 43 -11.87 -0.21 -36.47
CA ALA A 43 -11.06 -0.93 -35.49
C ALA A 43 -11.31 -2.46 -35.50
N SER A 44 -12.10 -2.97 -36.45
CA SER A 44 -12.47 -4.39 -36.48
C SER A 44 -11.24 -5.28 -36.70
N TRP A 45 -11.03 -6.19 -35.74
CA TRP A 45 -10.05 -7.28 -35.80
C TRP A 45 -8.60 -6.84 -35.97
N VAL A 46 -8.15 -5.90 -35.13
CA VAL A 46 -6.72 -5.62 -34.97
C VAL A 46 -5.97 -6.90 -34.59
N SER A 47 -6.37 -7.56 -33.50
CA SER A 47 -5.82 -8.84 -33.05
C SER A 47 -6.62 -10.04 -33.57
N GLY A 48 -5.96 -11.19 -33.67
CA GLY A 48 -6.48 -12.47 -34.14
C GLY A 48 -7.50 -13.14 -33.23
N ARG A 49 -8.02 -14.29 -33.66
CA ARG A 49 -9.07 -15.03 -32.93
C ARG A 49 -8.57 -15.57 -31.59
N ALA A 50 -7.38 -16.15 -31.52
CA ALA A 50 -6.81 -16.68 -30.28
C ALA A 50 -6.58 -15.57 -29.24
N SER A 51 -6.02 -14.43 -29.66
CA SER A 51 -5.86 -13.24 -28.81
C SER A 51 -7.20 -12.76 -28.23
N ARG A 52 -8.27 -12.75 -29.04
CA ARG A 52 -9.62 -12.43 -28.53
C ARG A 52 -10.14 -13.48 -27.55
N GLY A 53 -9.77 -14.75 -27.73
CA GLY A 53 -9.97 -15.83 -26.74
C GLY A 53 -9.42 -15.46 -25.37
N ARG A 54 -8.15 -15.04 -25.33
CA ARG A 54 -7.49 -14.59 -24.08
C ARG A 54 -8.18 -13.41 -23.43
N VAL A 55 -8.70 -12.47 -24.22
CA VAL A 55 -9.47 -11.34 -23.71
C VAL A 55 -10.78 -11.78 -23.05
N PHE A 56 -11.45 -12.81 -23.59
CA PHE A 56 -12.65 -13.34 -22.95
C PHE A 56 -12.33 -13.97 -21.58
N GLU A 57 -11.18 -14.61 -21.43
CA GLU A 57 -10.72 -15.12 -20.13
C GLU A 57 -10.42 -13.98 -19.15
N LEU A 58 -9.77 -12.90 -19.61
CA LEU A 58 -9.53 -11.71 -18.77
C LEU A 58 -10.84 -11.10 -18.27
N ARG A 59 -11.85 -10.99 -19.13
CA ARG A 59 -13.21 -10.55 -18.74
C ARG A 59 -13.84 -11.48 -17.71
N GLY A 60 -13.74 -12.79 -17.91
CA GLY A 60 -14.28 -13.79 -16.97
C GLY A 60 -13.62 -13.76 -15.59
N ARG A 61 -12.40 -13.22 -15.48
CA ARG A 61 -11.65 -13.06 -14.22
C ARG A 61 -11.81 -11.68 -13.58
N SER A 62 -12.56 -10.78 -14.21
CA SER A 62 -12.75 -9.41 -13.74
C SER A 62 -14.15 -9.23 -13.16
N ASP A 63 -14.28 -8.42 -12.12
CA ASP A 63 -15.59 -8.07 -11.53
C ASP A 63 -16.34 -7.09 -12.43
N ALA A 64 -15.59 -6.18 -13.07
CA ALA A 64 -16.14 -5.20 -14.00
C ALA A 64 -15.26 -4.97 -15.23
N VAL A 65 -15.87 -4.53 -16.33
CA VAL A 65 -15.21 -4.05 -17.55
C VAL A 65 -15.62 -2.60 -17.80
N ILE A 66 -14.64 -1.69 -17.85
CA ILE A 66 -14.83 -0.26 -18.12
C ILE A 66 -14.53 0.05 -19.59
N VAL A 67 -15.44 0.79 -20.23
CA VAL A 67 -15.24 1.41 -21.55
C VAL A 67 -15.66 2.87 -21.55
N GLY A 68 -15.13 3.64 -22.51
CA GLY A 68 -15.58 5.01 -22.74
C GLY A 68 -16.79 5.08 -23.67
N GLY A 69 -17.58 6.16 -23.59
CA GLY A 69 -18.73 6.36 -24.47
C GLY A 69 -18.40 6.38 -25.97
N ASN A 70 -17.17 6.77 -26.36
CA ASN A 70 -16.71 6.68 -27.76
C ASN A 70 -16.66 5.24 -28.27
N THR A 71 -16.19 4.31 -27.44
CA THR A 71 -16.14 2.88 -27.76
C THR A 71 -17.56 2.34 -27.97
N VAL A 72 -18.52 2.74 -27.13
CA VAL A 72 -19.93 2.36 -27.30
C VAL A 72 -20.49 2.87 -28.64
N ARG A 73 -20.21 4.13 -28.99
CA ARG A 73 -20.71 4.74 -30.24
C ARG A 73 -20.11 4.13 -31.50
N ARG A 74 -18.86 3.69 -31.46
CA ARG A 74 -18.13 3.20 -32.64
C ARG A 74 -18.20 1.70 -32.82
N ASP A 75 -18.12 0.96 -31.72
CA ASP A 75 -17.91 -0.49 -31.76
C ASP A 75 -19.13 -1.29 -31.30
N ASP A 76 -20.12 -0.63 -30.67
CA ASP A 76 -21.32 -1.22 -30.05
C ASP A 76 -21.03 -2.58 -29.36
N PRO A 77 -20.08 -2.63 -28.40
CA PRO A 77 -19.56 -3.88 -27.90
C PRO A 77 -20.57 -4.55 -26.95
N ARG A 78 -20.52 -5.89 -26.89
CA ARG A 78 -21.29 -6.65 -25.88
C ARG A 78 -20.63 -6.68 -24.50
N LEU A 79 -19.29 -6.66 -24.49
CA LEU A 79 -18.42 -6.78 -23.31
C LEU A 79 -18.67 -8.01 -22.43
N THR A 80 -19.17 -9.09 -23.03
CA THR A 80 -19.36 -10.38 -22.35
C THR A 80 -18.13 -11.27 -22.51
N ALA A 81 -17.94 -12.22 -21.58
CA ALA A 81 -17.03 -13.34 -21.73
C ALA A 81 -17.73 -14.40 -22.60
N ARG A 82 -17.28 -14.62 -23.85
CA ARG A 82 -17.80 -15.72 -24.67
C ARG A 82 -17.00 -16.98 -24.39
N HIS A 83 -17.70 -18.09 -24.13
CA HIS A 83 -17.22 -19.48 -24.01
C HIS A 83 -17.10 -20.12 -22.61
N VAL A 84 -17.68 -19.58 -21.53
CA VAL A 84 -17.70 -20.32 -20.25
C VAL A 84 -19.02 -20.12 -19.50
N LYS A 85 -19.61 -21.21 -18.99
CA LYS A 85 -20.53 -21.13 -17.84
C LYS A 85 -19.71 -20.55 -16.69
N GLY A 86 -19.90 -19.28 -16.34
CA GLY A 86 -19.01 -18.62 -15.38
C GLY A 86 -19.44 -17.20 -15.05
N HIS A 87 -18.56 -16.51 -14.34
CA HIS A 87 -18.74 -15.13 -13.92
C HIS A 87 -18.92 -14.20 -15.13
N VAL A 88 -19.92 -13.31 -15.05
CA VAL A 88 -20.19 -12.29 -16.06
C VAL A 88 -19.83 -10.94 -15.44
N PRO A 89 -18.85 -10.20 -15.98
CA PRO A 89 -18.44 -8.93 -15.40
C PRO A 89 -19.54 -7.88 -15.56
N VAL A 90 -19.61 -6.97 -14.58
CA VAL A 90 -20.41 -5.76 -14.68
C VAL A 90 -19.84 -4.85 -15.77
N ARG A 91 -20.70 -4.32 -16.63
CA ARG A 91 -20.29 -3.42 -17.72
C ARG A 91 -20.41 -1.99 -17.25
N ILE A 92 -19.33 -1.23 -17.25
CA ILE A 92 -19.31 0.17 -16.82
C ILE A 92 -18.99 1.06 -18.03
N VAL A 93 -19.90 1.96 -18.37
CA VAL A 93 -19.70 2.95 -19.44
C VAL A 93 -19.44 4.32 -18.82
N MET A 94 -18.26 4.88 -19.08
CA MET A 94 -17.92 6.24 -18.68
C MET A 94 -18.27 7.23 -19.80
N SER A 95 -19.20 8.15 -19.53
CA SER A 95 -19.56 9.22 -20.45
C SER A 95 -19.96 10.49 -19.71
N GLN A 96 -19.09 11.51 -19.73
CA GLN A 96 -19.33 12.81 -19.08
C GLN A 96 -20.67 13.44 -19.49
N THR A 97 -20.97 13.50 -20.78
CA THR A 97 -22.19 14.14 -21.31
C THR A 97 -23.39 13.21 -21.46
N CYS A 98 -23.24 11.92 -21.13
CA CYS A 98 -24.23 10.89 -21.41
C CYS A 98 -24.68 10.85 -22.90
N ASN A 99 -23.81 11.29 -23.82
CA ASN A 99 -24.07 11.26 -25.25
C ASN A 99 -23.90 9.84 -25.80
N LEU A 100 -24.82 8.93 -25.47
CA LEU A 100 -24.76 7.53 -25.84
C LEU A 100 -25.91 7.18 -26.81
N PRO A 101 -25.75 6.15 -27.66
CA PRO A 101 -26.80 5.69 -28.56
C PRO A 101 -28.04 5.24 -27.79
N GLU A 102 -29.24 5.50 -28.31
CA GLU A 102 -30.48 5.04 -27.66
C GLU A 102 -30.62 3.52 -27.67
N GLU A 103 -30.08 2.89 -28.70
CA GLU A 103 -29.98 1.43 -28.84
C GLU A 103 -28.51 1.03 -28.93
N ALA A 104 -28.10 0.12 -28.05
CA ALA A 104 -26.77 -0.47 -28.00
C ALA A 104 -26.86 -1.84 -27.32
N ASN A 105 -25.95 -2.75 -27.67
CA ASN A 105 -25.89 -4.08 -27.07
C ASN A 105 -25.72 -4.04 -25.54
N LEU A 106 -25.11 -2.98 -24.99
CA LEU A 106 -24.92 -2.81 -23.56
C LEU A 106 -26.21 -2.53 -22.77
N TRP A 107 -27.28 -2.09 -23.44
CA TRP A 107 -28.56 -1.80 -22.80
C TRP A 107 -29.42 -3.05 -22.61
N ASN A 108 -29.02 -4.19 -23.20
CA ASN A 108 -29.62 -5.47 -22.91
C ASN A 108 -29.08 -6.00 -21.56
N VAL A 109 -29.76 -5.65 -20.47
CA VAL A 109 -29.37 -6.02 -19.10
C VAL A 109 -29.58 -7.50 -18.78
N HIS A 110 -30.33 -8.23 -19.62
CA HIS A 110 -30.45 -9.68 -19.49
C HIS A 110 -29.16 -10.42 -19.87
N GLU A 111 -28.29 -9.82 -20.69
CA GLU A 111 -26.97 -10.40 -21.01
C GLU A 111 -25.94 -10.18 -19.91
N ALA A 112 -25.93 -8.99 -19.29
CA ALA A 112 -25.04 -8.63 -18.19
C ALA A 112 -25.52 -7.35 -17.50
N TYR A 113 -25.20 -7.19 -16.22
CA TYR A 113 -25.49 -5.94 -15.51
C TYR A 113 -24.70 -4.77 -16.09
N THR A 114 -25.34 -3.62 -16.25
CA THR A 114 -24.74 -2.43 -16.88
C THR A 114 -24.91 -1.20 -15.99
N ILE A 115 -23.81 -0.48 -15.81
CA ILE A 115 -23.72 0.80 -15.12
C ILE A 115 -23.27 1.87 -16.13
N VAL A 116 -23.93 3.01 -16.13
CA VAL A 116 -23.50 4.21 -16.83
C VAL A 116 -23.05 5.25 -15.81
N ALA A 117 -21.75 5.51 -15.78
CA ALA A 117 -21.16 6.57 -14.98
C ALA A 117 -21.16 7.88 -15.81
N THR A 118 -21.83 8.90 -15.30
CA THR A 118 -22.02 10.17 -16.00
C THR A 118 -21.80 11.38 -15.10
N GLN A 119 -21.62 12.56 -15.68
CA GLN A 119 -21.46 13.78 -14.89
C GLN A 119 -22.84 14.31 -14.45
N ARG A 120 -22.92 14.88 -13.25
CA ARG A 120 -24.16 15.40 -12.67
C ARG A 120 -24.85 16.36 -13.65
N GLY A 121 -26.12 16.10 -13.93
CA GLY A 121 -26.93 16.93 -14.83
C GLY A 121 -26.84 16.59 -16.31
N ALA A 122 -26.03 15.60 -16.70
CA ALA A 122 -25.88 15.20 -18.10
C ALA A 122 -27.14 14.48 -18.64
N ARG A 123 -27.87 15.10 -19.58
CA ARG A 123 -28.96 14.49 -20.36
C ARG A 123 -29.96 13.66 -19.50
N ARG A 124 -30.51 14.26 -18.45
CA ARG A 124 -31.39 13.61 -17.45
C ARG A 124 -32.53 12.76 -18.04
N ASP A 125 -33.17 13.22 -19.12
CA ASP A 125 -34.24 12.44 -19.75
C ASP A 125 -33.75 11.12 -20.34
N PHE A 126 -32.53 11.12 -20.88
CA PHE A 126 -31.91 9.90 -21.39
C PHE A 126 -31.44 8.99 -20.25
N GLN A 127 -30.96 9.55 -19.14
CA GLN A 127 -30.68 8.76 -17.93
C GLN A 127 -31.94 8.01 -17.45
N LYS A 128 -33.10 8.68 -17.42
CA LYS A 128 -34.38 8.04 -17.10
C LYS A 128 -34.74 6.93 -18.08
N LYS A 129 -34.52 7.13 -19.39
CA LYS A 129 -34.71 6.07 -20.41
C LYS A 129 -33.84 4.84 -20.12
N LEU A 130 -32.56 5.05 -19.78
CA LEU A 130 -31.64 3.96 -19.42
C LEU A 130 -32.09 3.23 -18.15
N ALA A 131 -32.49 3.97 -17.11
CA ALA A 131 -33.00 3.40 -15.88
C ALA A 131 -34.26 2.55 -16.11
N MET A 132 -35.18 2.99 -16.99
CA MET A 132 -36.36 2.20 -17.39
C MET A 132 -35.99 0.90 -18.12
N LYS A 133 -34.84 0.86 -18.82
CA LYS A 133 -34.28 -0.37 -19.42
C LYS A 133 -33.53 -1.24 -18.39
N GLY A 134 -33.50 -0.86 -17.12
CA GLY A 134 -32.80 -1.58 -16.04
C GLY A 134 -31.32 -1.28 -15.92
N VAL A 135 -30.80 -0.30 -16.66
CA VAL A 135 -29.40 0.14 -16.58
C VAL A 135 -29.23 1.04 -15.36
N GLU A 136 -28.25 0.75 -14.51
CA GLU A 136 -27.92 1.64 -13.40
C GLU A 136 -27.24 2.90 -13.92
N VAL A 137 -27.72 4.08 -13.53
CA VAL A 137 -27.08 5.36 -13.88
C VAL A 137 -26.56 6.00 -12.61
N VAL A 138 -25.26 6.31 -12.61
CA VAL A 138 -24.55 6.88 -11.45
C VAL A 138 -24.01 8.24 -11.86
N GLU A 139 -24.41 9.28 -11.12
CA GLU A 139 -23.92 10.63 -11.33
C GLU A 139 -22.71 10.93 -10.44
N PHE A 140 -21.68 11.53 -11.04
CA PHE A 140 -20.50 12.06 -10.37
C PHE A 140 -20.44 13.57 -10.57
N ASP A 141 -19.99 14.34 -9.58
CA ASP A 141 -19.85 15.80 -9.71
C ASP A 141 -18.87 16.16 -10.84
N MET A 142 -17.73 15.48 -10.84
CA MET A 142 -16.77 15.47 -11.94
C MET A 142 -16.41 14.03 -12.25
N LEU A 143 -16.88 13.51 -13.39
CA LEU A 143 -16.58 12.13 -13.78
C LEU A 143 -15.09 11.99 -14.13
N ASN A 144 -14.36 11.26 -13.30
CA ASN A 144 -12.96 10.93 -13.50
C ASN A 144 -12.65 9.46 -13.10
N PRO A 145 -11.54 8.87 -13.59
CA PRO A 145 -11.20 7.48 -13.30
C PRO A 145 -11.01 7.17 -11.80
N ARG A 146 -10.47 8.11 -11.02
CA ARG A 146 -10.22 7.90 -9.59
C ARG A 146 -11.51 7.69 -8.81
N ASP A 147 -12.51 8.53 -9.01
CA ASP A 147 -13.78 8.43 -8.31
C ASP A 147 -14.56 7.18 -8.75
N VAL A 148 -14.49 6.82 -10.03
CA VAL A 148 -15.08 5.56 -10.52
C VAL A 148 -14.41 4.34 -9.87
N MET A 149 -13.10 4.38 -9.62
CA MET A 149 -12.42 3.30 -8.92
C MET A 149 -12.70 3.27 -7.42
N SER A 150 -12.89 4.42 -6.76
CA SER A 150 -13.40 4.48 -5.39
C SER A 150 -14.80 3.88 -5.31
N TYR A 151 -15.67 4.20 -6.26
CA TYR A 151 -16.99 3.61 -6.36
C TYR A 151 -16.93 2.07 -6.52
N CYS A 152 -16.03 1.58 -7.39
CA CYS A 152 -15.78 0.15 -7.54
C CYS A 152 -15.23 -0.49 -6.25
N TYR A 153 -14.40 0.24 -5.49
CA TYR A 153 -13.90 -0.22 -4.20
C TYR A 153 -15.05 -0.43 -3.21
N ASP A 154 -15.94 0.55 -3.06
CA ASP A 154 -17.07 0.51 -2.12
C ASP A 154 -18.07 -0.59 -2.46
N ARG A 155 -18.17 -0.92 -3.76
CA ARG A 155 -18.93 -2.05 -4.29
C ARG A 155 -18.36 -3.43 -3.95
N GLY A 156 -17.15 -3.49 -3.41
CA GLY A 156 -16.47 -4.74 -3.10
C GLY A 156 -15.75 -5.38 -4.28
N TYR A 157 -15.58 -4.66 -5.41
CA TYR A 157 -14.84 -5.22 -6.56
C TYR A 157 -13.36 -5.38 -6.21
N LEU A 158 -12.79 -6.52 -6.62
CA LEU A 158 -11.38 -6.84 -6.48
C LEU A 158 -10.59 -6.44 -7.74
N SER A 159 -11.20 -6.59 -8.91
CA SER A 159 -10.52 -6.45 -10.19
C SER A 159 -11.38 -5.79 -11.26
N VAL A 160 -10.77 -4.89 -12.03
CA VAL A 160 -11.46 -4.12 -13.07
C VAL A 160 -10.65 -4.13 -14.36
N LEU A 161 -11.27 -4.52 -15.47
CA LEU A 161 -10.64 -4.53 -16.79
C LEU A 161 -11.00 -3.26 -17.56
N TRP A 162 -9.99 -2.53 -18.03
CA TRP A 162 -10.15 -1.34 -18.85
C TRP A 162 -9.94 -1.69 -20.31
N GLU A 163 -11.01 -1.64 -21.11
CA GLU A 163 -10.99 -1.84 -22.57
C GLU A 163 -11.38 -0.54 -23.29
N CYS A 164 -10.70 0.54 -22.96
CA CYS A 164 -11.04 1.89 -23.39
C CYS A 164 -10.07 2.44 -24.45
N GLY A 165 -10.51 3.47 -25.17
CA GLY A 165 -9.65 4.20 -26.12
C GLY A 165 -8.62 5.10 -25.44
N GLY A 166 -7.66 5.58 -26.25
CA GLY A 166 -6.48 6.34 -25.82
C GLY A 166 -6.72 7.48 -24.83
N THR A 167 -7.78 8.27 -25.00
CA THR A 167 -8.08 9.39 -24.10
C THR A 167 -8.43 8.92 -22.69
N LEU A 168 -9.23 7.86 -22.55
CA LEU A 168 -9.64 7.37 -21.23
C LEU A 168 -8.53 6.54 -20.58
N SER A 169 -7.76 5.78 -21.36
CA SER A 169 -6.60 5.05 -20.84
C SER A 169 -5.52 6.00 -20.33
N ALA A 170 -5.23 7.09 -21.06
CA ALA A 170 -4.32 8.14 -20.61
C ALA A 170 -4.80 8.78 -19.30
N ALA A 171 -6.09 9.16 -19.23
CA ALA A 171 -6.67 9.71 -18.01
C ALA A 171 -6.58 8.73 -16.81
N ALA A 172 -6.79 7.42 -17.05
CA ALA A 172 -6.70 6.40 -16.01
C ALA A 172 -5.26 6.15 -15.54
N ILE A 173 -4.29 6.15 -16.46
CA ILE A 173 -2.87 6.08 -16.13
C ILE A 173 -2.45 7.33 -15.33
N SER A 174 -2.80 8.53 -15.76
CA SER A 174 -2.52 9.78 -15.05
C SER A 174 -3.16 9.84 -13.66
N ALA A 175 -4.35 9.24 -13.50
CA ALA A 175 -5.00 9.11 -12.21
C ALA A 175 -4.32 8.09 -11.26
N ARG A 176 -3.34 7.34 -11.76
CA ARG A 176 -2.63 6.23 -11.08
C ARG A 176 -3.56 5.11 -10.62
N VAL A 177 -4.57 4.82 -11.43
CA VAL A 177 -5.51 3.73 -11.13
C VAL A 177 -5.26 2.46 -11.92
N ILE A 178 -4.35 2.47 -12.90
CA ILE A 178 -3.96 1.30 -13.70
C ILE A 178 -2.73 0.65 -13.07
N HIS A 179 -2.79 -0.66 -12.80
CA HIS A 179 -1.71 -1.39 -12.15
C HIS A 179 -0.98 -2.35 -13.10
N LYS A 180 -1.72 -2.97 -14.03
CA LYS A 180 -1.16 -3.92 -15.00
C LYS A 180 -1.61 -3.61 -16.42
N VAL A 181 -0.73 -3.86 -17.38
CA VAL A 181 -0.99 -3.70 -18.82
C VAL A 181 -0.96 -5.05 -19.51
N TYR A 182 -1.92 -5.29 -20.40
CA TYR A 182 -1.91 -6.34 -21.43
C TYR A 182 -1.99 -5.69 -22.81
N ALA A 183 -0.86 -5.68 -23.52
CA ALA A 183 -0.69 -5.09 -24.83
C ALA A 183 -0.63 -6.17 -25.90
N PHE A 184 -1.71 -6.37 -26.64
CA PHE A 184 -1.73 -7.28 -27.79
C PHE A 184 -1.22 -6.54 -29.03
N CYS A 185 -0.14 -7.00 -29.63
CA CYS A 185 0.49 -6.43 -30.82
C CYS A 185 0.31 -7.38 -32.01
N ALA A 186 -0.48 -6.94 -32.99
CA ALA A 186 -0.69 -7.69 -34.23
C ALA A 186 0.37 -7.32 -35.28
N PRO A 187 0.83 -8.26 -36.12
CA PRO A 187 1.82 -8.03 -37.18
C PRO A 187 1.15 -7.32 -38.37
N LYS A 188 0.73 -6.08 -38.14
CA LYS A 188 0.05 -5.18 -39.08
C LYS A 188 0.69 -3.81 -38.97
N ILE A 189 0.65 -3.03 -40.04
CA ILE A 189 1.09 -1.63 -40.07
C ILE A 189 0.00 -0.84 -40.78
N ILE A 190 -0.39 0.31 -40.25
CA ILE A 190 -1.45 1.14 -40.84
C ILE A 190 -1.06 2.63 -40.97
N GLY A 191 -0.15 3.10 -40.13
CA GLY A 191 0.32 4.48 -40.08
C GLY A 191 -0.79 5.45 -39.67
N GLY A 192 -0.68 6.68 -40.14
CA GLY A 192 -1.68 7.72 -39.94
C GLY A 192 -1.43 8.59 -38.72
N VAL A 193 -1.30 9.90 -38.96
CA VAL A 193 -1.14 10.91 -37.90
C VAL A 193 -2.40 10.97 -37.03
N THR A 194 -3.58 10.85 -37.64
CA THR A 194 -4.87 10.88 -36.96
C THR A 194 -5.37 9.50 -36.51
N ALA A 195 -4.63 8.43 -36.81
CA ALA A 195 -4.97 7.08 -36.36
C ALA A 195 -4.73 6.98 -34.84
N PRO A 196 -5.71 6.53 -34.06
CA PRO A 196 -5.64 6.53 -32.60
C PRO A 196 -4.59 5.54 -32.09
N THR A 197 -3.92 5.93 -31.01
CA THR A 197 -2.97 5.10 -30.26
C THR A 197 -3.63 4.51 -29.00
N PRO A 198 -3.03 3.46 -28.39
CA PRO A 198 -3.58 2.83 -27.19
C PRO A 198 -3.67 3.73 -25.97
N VAL A 199 -2.70 4.63 -25.84
CA VAL A 199 -2.63 5.65 -24.79
C VAL A 199 -2.52 6.99 -25.49
N GLY A 200 -3.39 7.92 -25.10
CA GLY A 200 -3.36 9.30 -25.56
C GLY A 200 -2.27 10.11 -24.88
N ASP A 201 -2.47 11.41 -24.80
CA ASP A 201 -1.47 12.32 -24.21
C ASP A 201 -1.37 12.16 -22.68
N LEU A 202 -0.15 11.90 -22.20
CA LEU A 202 0.22 11.86 -20.78
C LEU A 202 0.96 13.12 -20.32
N GLY A 203 1.23 14.08 -21.21
CA GLY A 203 1.99 15.30 -20.93
C GLY A 203 3.50 15.08 -20.76
N MET A 204 4.02 13.94 -21.19
CA MET A 204 5.44 13.59 -21.13
C MET A 204 6.16 14.10 -22.37
N ASN A 205 7.21 14.91 -22.16
CA ASN A 205 7.98 15.55 -23.22
C ASN A 205 9.39 14.97 -23.38
N GLN A 206 9.87 14.19 -22.39
CA GLN A 206 11.19 13.57 -22.41
C GLN A 206 11.08 12.07 -22.16
N MET A 207 11.95 11.27 -22.79
CA MET A 207 11.94 9.81 -22.61
C MET A 207 12.24 9.35 -21.18
N THR A 208 12.96 10.16 -20.40
CA THR A 208 13.20 9.95 -18.97
C THR A 208 11.92 10.00 -18.12
N GLN A 209 10.82 10.52 -18.67
CA GLN A 209 9.51 10.56 -18.02
C GLN A 209 8.64 9.37 -18.39
N ALA A 210 9.08 8.53 -19.35
CA ALA A 210 8.32 7.37 -19.78
C ALA A 210 8.11 6.40 -18.60
N ILE A 211 6.96 5.75 -18.60
CA ILE A 211 6.61 4.75 -17.57
C ILE A 211 7.21 3.43 -17.98
N ASP A 212 8.17 2.95 -17.20
CA ASP A 212 8.71 1.59 -17.35
C ASP A 212 7.72 0.56 -16.81
N LEU A 213 7.55 -0.54 -17.55
CA LEU A 213 6.82 -1.70 -17.06
C LEU A 213 7.76 -2.63 -16.30
N ILE A 214 7.26 -3.17 -15.20
CA ILE A 214 7.95 -4.10 -14.30
C ILE A 214 7.44 -5.52 -14.57
N ASP A 215 8.29 -6.52 -14.34
CA ASP A 215 7.99 -7.94 -14.55
C ASP A 215 7.39 -8.24 -15.93
N VAL A 216 8.05 -7.71 -16.96
CA VAL A 216 7.55 -7.79 -18.33
C VAL A 216 7.65 -9.21 -18.87
N SER A 217 6.54 -9.72 -19.39
CA SER A 217 6.45 -11.01 -20.07
C SER A 217 6.08 -10.82 -21.54
N TYR A 218 6.65 -11.64 -22.41
CA TYR A 218 6.29 -11.71 -23.83
C TYR A 218 5.78 -13.11 -24.17
N GLU A 219 4.61 -13.18 -24.82
CA GLU A 219 3.96 -14.43 -25.19
C GLU A 219 3.48 -14.33 -26.64
N GLN A 220 3.88 -15.28 -27.49
CA GLN A 220 3.36 -15.37 -28.85
C GLN A 220 2.00 -16.10 -28.86
N ILE A 221 0.97 -15.44 -29.38
CA ILE A 221 -0.38 -15.99 -29.52
C ILE A 221 -0.75 -16.03 -31.00
N ASP A 222 -0.64 -17.21 -31.61
CA ASP A 222 -0.68 -17.40 -33.06
C ASP A 222 0.32 -16.47 -33.78
N ARG A 223 -0.20 -15.42 -34.42
CA ARG A 223 0.57 -14.40 -35.14
C ARG A 223 0.75 -13.12 -34.35
N ASP A 224 0.00 -12.93 -33.27
CA ASP A 224 0.10 -11.75 -32.43
C ASP A 224 1.15 -11.97 -31.33
N MET A 225 1.68 -10.88 -30.79
CA MET A 225 2.53 -10.88 -29.61
C MET A 225 1.78 -10.23 -28.46
N LEU A 226 1.73 -10.87 -27.30
CA LEU A 226 1.25 -10.29 -26.07
C LEU A 226 2.44 -9.84 -25.22
N MET A 227 2.51 -8.54 -24.94
CA MET A 227 3.37 -7.98 -23.90
C MET A 227 2.51 -7.70 -22.67
N SER A 228 2.93 -8.17 -21.50
CA SER A 228 2.27 -7.86 -20.23
C SER A 228 3.27 -7.42 -19.18
N GLY A 229 2.87 -6.54 -18.27
CA GLY A 229 3.74 -6.01 -17.23
C GLY A 229 2.99 -5.08 -16.29
N PHE A 230 3.59 -4.77 -15.15
CA PHE A 230 3.01 -3.91 -14.13
C PHE A 230 3.53 -2.47 -14.24
N ILE A 231 2.69 -1.48 -13.97
CA ILE A 231 3.10 -0.06 -13.91
C ILE A 231 3.74 0.27 -12.55
N GLN A 232 3.36 -0.49 -11.52
CA GLN A 232 3.88 -0.39 -10.16
C GLN A 232 4.05 -1.80 -9.62
N PRO A 233 5.03 -2.07 -8.74
CA PRO A 233 5.20 -3.39 -8.15
C PRO A 233 3.91 -3.82 -7.44
N ILE A 234 3.65 -5.14 -7.45
CA ILE A 234 2.59 -5.71 -6.61
C ILE A 234 2.98 -5.40 -5.17
N PRO A 235 2.09 -4.84 -4.34
CA PRO A 235 2.41 -4.58 -2.95
C PRO A 235 2.79 -5.90 -2.30
N ASP A 236 4.05 -5.99 -1.88
CA ASP A 236 4.48 -7.07 -1.03
C ASP A 236 4.04 -6.73 0.39
N LEU A 237 2.95 -7.36 0.82
CA LEU A 237 2.49 -7.28 2.21
C LEU A 237 3.32 -8.20 3.12
N SER A 238 4.35 -8.86 2.58
CA SER A 238 5.34 -9.53 3.40
C SER A 238 6.07 -8.47 4.25
N PRO A 239 6.27 -8.73 5.55
CA PRO A 239 7.06 -7.84 6.38
C PRO A 239 8.47 -7.69 5.78
N VAL A 240 8.94 -6.45 5.60
CA VAL A 240 10.27 -6.17 5.07
C VAL A 240 11.33 -6.70 6.02
N ILE A 241 12.19 -7.59 5.52
CA ILE A 241 13.38 -8.08 6.22
C ILE A 241 14.51 -7.09 5.93
N PRO A 242 15.09 -6.39 6.93
CA PRO A 242 16.24 -5.52 6.70
C PRO A 242 17.40 -6.31 6.08
N SER A 243 18.09 -5.70 5.12
CA SER A 243 19.20 -6.35 4.39
C SER A 243 20.40 -6.60 5.31
N ALA A 244 21.17 -7.66 5.03
CA ALA A 244 22.30 -8.10 5.85
C ALA A 244 23.36 -7.01 6.11
N ASP A 245 23.49 -6.04 5.20
CA ASP A 245 24.43 -4.91 5.32
C ASP A 245 23.90 -3.77 6.21
N GLU A 246 22.60 -3.75 6.51
CA GLU A 246 21.92 -2.77 7.38
C GLU A 246 21.64 -3.30 8.79
N ILE A 247 21.90 -4.59 9.01
CA ILE A 247 21.95 -5.25 10.31
C ILE A 247 23.33 -4.89 10.91
N PRO A 248 23.39 -4.11 12.01
CA PRO A 248 24.65 -3.92 12.73
C PRO A 248 25.24 -5.28 13.04
N SER A 249 26.53 -5.46 12.78
CA SER A 249 27.31 -6.69 12.87
C SER A 249 27.43 -7.31 14.27
N ASP A 250 26.49 -7.04 15.18
CA ASP A 250 26.65 -7.24 16.62
C ASP A 250 25.76 -8.38 17.18
N ASP A 251 25.13 -9.19 16.32
CA ASP A 251 24.45 -10.42 16.74
C ASP A 251 24.96 -11.64 15.95
N PRO A 252 25.94 -12.40 16.48
CA PRO A 252 26.59 -13.51 15.80
C PRO A 252 25.69 -14.73 15.53
N GLU A 253 24.41 -14.69 15.95
CA GLU A 253 23.42 -15.76 15.70
C GLU A 253 22.46 -15.47 14.53
N VAL A 254 22.52 -14.29 13.92
CA VAL A 254 21.63 -13.92 12.81
C VAL A 254 22.20 -14.44 11.49
N SER A 255 21.66 -15.56 10.99
CA SER A 255 21.99 -16.11 9.68
C SER A 255 21.15 -15.44 8.58
N PRO A 256 21.76 -14.80 7.55
CA PRO A 256 21.04 -14.03 6.53
C PRO A 256 20.14 -14.86 5.59
N TYR A 257 20.08 -16.18 5.75
CA TYR A 257 19.32 -17.09 4.90
C TYR A 257 18.08 -17.70 5.58
N GLU A 258 17.90 -17.53 6.91
CA GLU A 258 16.81 -18.17 7.69
C GLU A 258 16.21 -17.25 8.78
N THR A 259 16.23 -15.93 8.60
CA THR A 259 15.79 -15.02 9.67
C THR A 259 14.27 -14.86 9.70
N ASN A 260 13.63 -15.32 10.78
CA ASN A 260 12.24 -15.01 11.06
C ASN A 260 12.09 -13.53 11.48
N ILE A 261 11.09 -12.82 10.96
CA ILE A 261 10.74 -11.48 11.45
C ILE A 261 9.60 -11.57 12.44
N ILE A 262 9.79 -10.92 13.57
CA ILE A 262 8.75 -10.71 14.57
C ILE A 262 8.38 -9.24 14.57
N SER A 263 7.18 -8.95 14.06
CA SER A 263 6.60 -7.61 14.11
C SER A 263 5.79 -7.41 15.38
N PHE A 264 5.86 -6.21 15.94
CA PHE A 264 5.04 -5.81 17.06
C PHE A 264 4.57 -4.36 16.87
N TYR A 265 3.32 -4.09 17.21
CA TYR A 265 2.78 -2.73 17.14
C TYR A 265 1.66 -2.54 18.16
N LYS A 266 0.64 -3.39 18.13
CA LYS A 266 -0.47 -3.28 19.08
C LYS A 266 -0.13 -3.97 20.39
N THR A 267 -0.50 -3.33 21.48
CA THR A 267 -0.21 -3.80 22.84
C THR A 267 -0.89 -5.12 23.20
N TRP A 268 -1.90 -5.53 22.44
CA TRP A 268 -2.63 -6.79 22.60
C TRP A 268 -2.12 -7.93 21.70
N ASP A 269 -1.11 -7.69 20.87
CA ASP A 269 -0.50 -8.74 20.05
C ASP A 269 0.44 -9.63 20.89
N THR A 270 0.82 -10.80 20.36
CA THR A 270 1.71 -11.77 21.02
C THR A 270 3.01 -11.15 21.56
N PHE A 271 3.58 -10.21 20.81
CA PHE A 271 4.78 -9.44 21.17
C PHE A 271 4.45 -7.97 21.46
N GLY A 272 3.18 -7.64 21.69
CA GLY A 272 2.71 -6.28 21.96
C GLY A 272 3.34 -5.65 23.20
N ALA A 273 3.85 -6.48 24.11
CA ALA A 273 4.63 -6.04 25.27
C ALA A 273 5.97 -5.39 24.89
N PHE A 274 6.46 -5.53 23.66
CA PHE A 274 7.66 -4.82 23.17
C PHE A 274 7.40 -3.35 22.84
N SER A 275 6.13 -2.97 22.63
CA SER A 275 5.75 -1.58 22.38
C SER A 275 5.99 -0.69 23.61
N ASN A 276 6.37 0.57 23.39
CA ASN A 276 6.49 1.58 24.44
C ASN A 276 5.15 1.95 25.08
N PHE A 277 4.05 1.61 24.39
CA PHE A 277 2.68 1.83 24.82
C PHE A 277 2.17 0.70 25.72
N SER A 278 2.94 -0.38 25.89
CA SER A 278 2.53 -1.50 26.74
C SER A 278 2.37 -1.03 28.20
N PRO A 279 1.34 -1.48 28.94
CA PRO A 279 1.05 -1.08 30.32
C PRO A 279 1.99 -1.76 31.32
N HIS A 280 3.29 -1.49 31.21
CA HIS A 280 4.34 -2.01 32.10
C HIS A 280 5.01 -0.84 32.80
N PRO A 281 4.68 -0.59 34.09
CA PRO A 281 5.33 0.46 34.85
C PRO A 281 6.83 0.24 34.96
N ILE A 282 7.60 1.32 34.85
CA ILE A 282 9.06 1.31 35.00
C ILE A 282 9.49 2.25 36.12
N ASP A 283 10.50 1.83 36.86
CA ASP A 283 11.10 2.60 37.95
C ASP A 283 12.41 3.19 37.44
N MET A 284 12.46 4.51 37.27
CA MET A 284 13.62 5.21 36.73
C MET A 284 14.18 6.19 37.78
N PRO A 285 15.50 6.23 37.99
CA PRO A 285 16.11 7.18 38.90
C PRO A 285 15.97 8.61 38.33
N ASP A 286 15.52 9.53 39.18
CA ASP A 286 15.57 10.97 38.93
C ASP A 286 17.01 11.49 39.10
N GLU A 287 17.25 12.75 38.76
CA GLU A 287 18.56 13.39 38.84
C GLU A 287 19.13 13.46 40.26
N LYS A 288 18.28 13.34 41.28
CA LYS A 288 18.66 13.26 42.70
C LYS A 288 18.96 11.84 43.19
N GLY A 289 18.81 10.83 42.32
CA GLY A 289 18.96 9.42 42.66
C GLY A 289 17.71 8.77 43.26
N ASP A 290 16.62 9.53 43.42
CA ASP A 290 15.33 9.01 43.90
C ASP A 290 14.60 8.27 42.78
N CYS A 291 14.04 7.10 43.07
CA CYS A 291 13.36 6.28 42.07
C CYS A 291 11.92 6.76 41.84
N LEU A 292 11.60 7.14 40.60
CA LEU A 292 10.25 7.53 40.19
C LEU A 292 9.60 6.46 39.32
N THR A 293 8.40 6.03 39.69
CA THR A 293 7.60 5.09 38.90
C THR A 293 6.83 5.82 37.80
N TRP A 294 6.97 5.31 36.58
CA TRP A 294 6.28 5.80 35.37
C TRP A 294 5.30 4.74 34.86
N PRO A 295 4.07 5.12 34.44
CA PRO A 295 3.07 4.15 33.99
C PRO A 295 3.51 3.33 32.76
N THR A 296 4.24 3.92 31.83
CA THR A 296 4.84 3.24 30.67
C THR A 296 6.16 3.89 30.24
N VAL A 297 6.91 3.21 29.37
CA VAL A 297 8.11 3.74 28.70
C VAL A 297 7.81 5.04 27.95
N GLU A 298 6.66 5.13 27.29
CA GLU A 298 6.24 6.35 26.58
C GLU A 298 6.09 7.56 27.54
N HIS A 299 5.52 7.37 28.73
CA HIS A 299 5.38 8.45 29.71
C HIS A 299 6.74 9.00 30.14
N TYR A 300 7.69 8.11 30.41
CA TYR A 300 9.07 8.49 30.76
C TYR A 300 9.80 9.17 29.60
N TYR A 301 9.63 8.66 28.37
CA TYR A 301 10.26 9.23 27.18
C TYR A 301 9.76 10.66 26.90
N GLN A 302 8.44 10.89 26.94
CA GLN A 302 7.84 12.22 26.78
C GLN A 302 8.23 13.15 27.92
N PHE A 303 8.34 12.64 29.15
CA PHE A 303 8.85 13.41 30.29
C PHE A 303 10.28 13.90 30.06
N LEU A 304 11.21 13.03 29.65
CA LEU A 304 12.59 13.43 29.40
C LEU A 304 12.77 14.34 28.17
N GLN A 305 11.84 14.29 27.23
CA GLN A 305 11.79 15.26 26.13
C GLN A 305 11.40 16.65 26.65
N ALA A 306 10.41 16.72 27.54
CA ALA A 306 9.90 17.95 28.15
C ALA A 306 10.77 18.47 29.32
N HIS A 307 11.74 17.69 29.78
CA HIS A 307 12.56 18.00 30.95
C HIS A 307 14.06 17.81 30.66
N LYS A 308 14.86 18.87 30.83
CA LYS A 308 16.27 18.71 31.18
C LYS A 308 16.74 19.79 32.12
N PHE A 309 17.41 19.37 33.19
CA PHE A 309 18.32 20.24 33.92
C PHE A 309 19.50 20.64 33.04
N VAL A 310 19.48 21.90 32.60
CA VAL A 310 20.58 22.84 32.82
C VAL A 310 19.92 24.18 33.18
N GLY A 311 19.53 24.34 34.46
CA GLY A 311 19.39 25.65 35.08
C GLY A 311 18.11 26.47 34.84
N VAL A 312 16.92 25.89 34.71
CA VAL A 312 15.69 26.70 34.62
C VAL A 312 14.58 26.18 35.53
N ASP A 313 14.35 26.88 36.65
CA ASP A 313 13.12 26.89 37.43
C ASP A 313 11.97 27.53 36.60
N ASN A 314 11.62 26.94 35.45
CA ASN A 314 10.49 27.42 34.64
C ASN A 314 9.20 26.72 35.13
N PRO A 315 8.23 27.46 35.73
CA PRO A 315 6.98 26.87 36.21
C PRO A 315 6.22 26.13 35.10
N GLN A 316 6.30 26.60 33.86
CA GLN A 316 5.58 26.02 32.72
C GLN A 316 6.10 24.63 32.33
N ALA A 317 7.41 24.37 32.46
CA ALA A 317 7.97 23.05 32.21
C ALA A 317 7.52 22.05 33.29
N SER A 318 7.44 22.51 34.55
CA SER A 318 6.94 21.70 35.67
C SER A 318 5.45 21.33 35.48
N ASP A 319 4.64 22.27 35.00
CA ASP A 319 3.22 22.03 34.71
C ASP A 319 3.03 21.01 33.57
N ILE A 320 3.80 21.12 32.48
CA ILE A 320 3.78 20.16 31.37
C ILE A 320 4.19 18.76 31.83
N VAL A 321 5.22 18.68 32.69
CA VAL A 321 5.67 17.42 33.28
C VAL A 321 4.57 16.75 34.12
N GLN A 322 3.86 17.54 34.95
CA GLN A 322 2.74 17.03 35.73
C GLN A 322 1.59 16.57 34.83
N GLU A 323 1.33 17.31 33.74
CA GLU A 323 0.31 16.97 32.75
C GLU A 323 0.62 15.63 32.04
N ILE A 324 1.88 15.40 31.63
CA ILE A 324 2.33 14.14 31.03
C ILE A 324 2.24 12.99 32.04
N LYS A 325 2.63 13.23 33.31
CA LYS A 325 2.58 12.20 34.36
C LYS A 325 1.15 11.79 34.73
N GLN A 326 0.20 12.73 34.65
CA GLN A 326 -1.22 12.49 34.94
C GLN A 326 -2.03 12.00 33.73
N ALA A 327 -1.39 11.86 32.55
CA ALA A 327 -2.03 11.35 31.36
C ALA A 327 -2.64 9.96 31.63
N ARG A 328 -3.88 9.75 31.14
CA ARG A 328 -4.62 8.51 31.41
C ARG A 328 -4.22 7.37 30.49
N SER A 329 -3.52 7.68 29.39
CA SER A 329 -3.00 6.69 28.46
C SER A 329 -1.67 7.14 27.82
N PRO A 330 -0.86 6.19 27.32
CA PRO A 330 0.37 6.49 26.59
C PRO A 330 0.14 7.34 25.32
N GLU A 331 -0.99 7.17 24.63
CA GLU A 331 -1.37 8.01 23.49
C GLU A 331 -1.64 9.45 23.89
N GLU A 332 -2.23 9.66 25.07
CA GLU A 332 -2.45 10.99 25.63
C GLU A 332 -1.11 11.65 26.00
N ALA A 333 -0.21 10.92 26.65
CA ALA A 333 1.15 11.40 26.96
C ALA A 333 1.91 11.81 25.68
N ALA A 334 1.90 10.94 24.64
CA ALA A 334 2.53 11.22 23.35
C ALA A 334 1.88 12.37 22.57
N ARG A 335 0.57 12.60 22.76
CA ARG A 335 -0.14 13.74 22.17
C ARG A 335 0.24 15.04 22.88
N ILE A 336 0.27 15.04 24.21
CA ILE A 336 0.66 16.22 25.01
C ILE A 336 2.10 16.60 24.65
N GLY A 337 3.04 15.67 24.68
CA GLY A 337 4.45 15.92 24.35
C GLY A 337 4.62 16.53 22.95
N ARG A 338 4.00 15.94 21.91
CA ARG A 338 4.08 16.46 20.52
C ARG A 338 3.41 17.82 20.33
N THR A 339 2.32 18.10 21.04
CA THR A 339 1.66 19.41 20.97
C THR A 339 2.54 20.49 21.62
N ARG A 340 3.06 20.22 22.83
CA ARG A 340 3.92 21.15 23.55
C ARG A 340 5.25 21.38 22.85
N GLN A 341 5.78 20.37 22.16
CA GLN A 341 6.95 20.50 21.29
C GLN A 341 6.76 21.56 20.20
N ARG A 342 5.55 21.70 19.66
CA ARG A 342 5.23 22.69 18.62
C ARG A 342 4.93 24.07 19.20
N GLU A 343 4.32 24.12 20.37
CA GLU A 343 3.94 25.38 21.03
C GLU A 343 5.14 26.07 21.69
N PHE A 344 6.07 25.29 22.25
CA PHE A 344 7.23 25.78 23.01
C PHE A 344 8.52 25.05 22.61
N PRO A 345 8.99 25.20 21.36
CA PRO A 345 10.21 24.53 20.89
C PRO A 345 11.46 24.93 21.68
N GLU A 346 11.47 26.10 22.33
CA GLU A 346 12.53 26.60 23.21
C GLU A 346 12.66 25.83 24.53
N LEU A 347 11.63 25.08 24.93
CA LEU A 347 11.66 24.22 26.12
C LEU A 347 12.23 22.84 25.82
N ILE A 348 12.50 22.52 24.55
CA ILE A 348 13.10 21.24 24.15
C ILE A 348 14.60 21.32 24.42
N ARG A 349 15.11 20.24 25.03
CA ARG A 349 16.53 19.99 25.21
C ARG A 349 17.32 20.17 23.88
N PRO A 350 18.36 21.02 23.84
CA PRO A 350 19.13 21.26 22.60
C PRO A 350 19.93 20.03 22.13
N ASP A 351 20.27 19.11 23.03
CA ASP A 351 20.91 17.83 22.72
C ASP A 351 19.93 16.64 22.67
N TRP A 352 18.63 16.90 22.46
CA TRP A 352 17.62 15.85 22.38
C TRP A 352 17.89 14.87 21.24
N GLU A 353 18.24 15.39 20.06
CA GLU A 353 18.48 14.57 18.87
C GLU A 353 19.62 13.56 19.05
N SER A 354 20.64 13.89 19.85
CA SER A 354 21.75 12.98 20.16
C SER A 354 21.45 12.05 21.34
N MET A 355 20.57 12.42 22.28
CA MET A 355 20.29 11.63 23.49
C MET A 355 19.06 10.71 23.39
N LYS A 356 18.11 10.97 22.49
CA LYS A 356 16.82 10.25 22.42
C LYS A 356 16.98 8.72 22.34
N ILE A 357 18.02 8.23 21.67
CA ILE A 357 18.32 6.79 21.54
C ILE A 357 18.74 6.19 22.89
N ASP A 358 19.69 6.83 23.59
CA ASP A 358 20.16 6.38 24.90
C ASP A 358 19.05 6.41 25.95
N VAL A 359 18.21 7.45 25.94
CA VAL A 359 17.06 7.58 26.84
C VAL A 359 16.10 6.41 26.65
N MET A 360 15.75 6.10 25.40
CA MET A 360 14.88 4.97 25.07
C MET A 360 15.51 3.65 25.51
N TYR A 361 16.81 3.46 25.25
CA TYR A 361 17.53 2.25 25.60
C TYR A 361 17.52 1.98 27.11
N ARG A 362 17.78 3.00 27.93
CA ARG A 362 17.73 2.88 29.39
C ARG A 362 16.34 2.50 29.90
N ALA A 363 15.29 3.09 29.33
CA ALA A 363 13.91 2.80 29.69
C ALA A 363 13.51 1.36 29.34
N LEU A 364 13.90 0.88 28.14
CA LEU A 364 13.70 -0.50 27.73
C LEU A 364 14.48 -1.47 28.63
N LYS A 365 15.77 -1.19 28.88
CA LYS A 365 16.60 -2.02 29.77
C LYS A 365 15.99 -2.16 31.16
N CYS A 366 15.48 -1.07 31.75
CA CYS A 366 14.74 -1.14 33.00
C CYS A 366 13.52 -2.05 32.89
N LYS A 367 12.62 -1.81 31.92
CA LYS A 367 11.41 -2.62 31.70
C LYS A 367 11.71 -4.13 31.61
N PHE A 368 12.63 -4.52 30.75
CA PHE A 368 12.96 -5.94 30.55
C PHE A 368 13.81 -6.55 31.67
N SER A 369 14.39 -5.74 32.55
CA SER A 369 15.05 -6.24 33.77
C SER A 369 14.07 -6.40 34.93
N THR A 370 13.00 -5.60 34.97
CA THR A 370 11.97 -5.68 36.02
C THR A 370 11.04 -6.87 35.84
N TYR A 371 10.68 -7.22 34.60
CA TYR A 371 9.68 -8.26 34.31
C TYR A 371 10.31 -9.49 33.66
N ALA A 372 10.52 -10.55 34.45
CA ALA A 372 11.14 -11.80 33.98
C ALA A 372 10.44 -12.43 32.76
N HIS A 373 9.11 -12.39 32.70
CA HIS A 373 8.35 -12.91 31.56
C HIS A 373 8.60 -12.11 30.26
N LEU A 374 8.91 -10.81 30.35
CA LEU A 374 9.30 -10.01 29.18
C LEU A 374 10.72 -10.35 28.74
N THR A 375 11.63 -10.60 29.70
CA THR A 375 12.97 -11.10 29.41
C THR A 375 12.91 -12.43 28.67
N GLU A 376 12.12 -13.39 29.17
CA GLU A 376 11.90 -14.69 28.52
C GLU A 376 11.29 -14.53 27.12
N MET A 377 10.30 -13.64 26.98
CA MET A 377 9.70 -13.33 25.68
C MET A 377 10.74 -12.75 24.72
N LEU A 378 11.61 -11.84 25.17
CA LEU A 378 12.68 -11.27 24.36
C LEU A 378 13.71 -12.34 23.96
N LEU A 379 14.10 -13.21 24.88
CA LEU A 379 15.03 -14.32 24.62
C LEU A 379 14.42 -15.36 23.66
N SER A 380 13.11 -15.60 23.72
CA SER A 380 12.42 -16.51 22.78
C SER A 380 12.48 -16.04 21.33
N THR A 381 12.84 -14.77 21.11
CA THR A 381 13.04 -14.19 19.78
C THR A 381 14.48 -14.30 19.27
N ALA A 382 15.35 -15.04 19.96
CA ALA A 382 16.73 -15.27 19.50
C ALA A 382 16.75 -15.79 18.05
N GLY A 383 17.69 -15.27 17.24
CA GLY A 383 17.76 -15.55 15.80
C GLY A 383 16.67 -14.90 14.94
N SER A 384 15.77 -14.07 15.51
CA SER A 384 14.74 -13.34 14.77
C SER A 384 15.01 -11.83 14.74
N VAL A 385 14.53 -11.14 13.71
CA VAL A 385 14.59 -9.67 13.62
C VAL A 385 13.33 -9.06 14.21
N LEU A 386 13.49 -8.10 15.12
CA LEU A 386 12.38 -7.39 15.75
C LEU A 386 12.07 -6.10 15.00
N VAL A 387 10.81 -5.91 14.59
CA VAL A 387 10.36 -4.71 13.87
C VAL A 387 9.14 -4.08 14.55
N GLU A 388 9.26 -2.81 14.91
CA GLU A 388 8.11 -2.01 15.35
C GLU A 388 7.31 -1.60 14.10
N ALA A 389 6.07 -2.09 13.98
CA ALA A 389 5.27 -1.93 12.77
C ALA A 389 4.37 -0.68 12.79
N SER A 390 4.88 0.46 13.28
CA SER A 390 4.16 1.73 13.20
C SER A 390 4.12 2.25 11.76
N PRO A 391 2.92 2.50 11.20
CA PRO A 391 2.75 2.99 9.83
C PRO A 391 2.99 4.50 9.70
N HIS A 392 3.35 5.20 10.78
CA HIS A 392 3.46 6.66 10.80
C HIS A 392 4.76 7.16 11.44
N ASP A 393 5.46 6.31 12.19
CA ASP A 393 6.74 6.66 12.80
C ASP A 393 7.89 6.08 11.97
N LEU A 394 8.56 6.94 11.22
CA LEU A 394 9.69 6.56 10.37
C LEU A 394 11.01 6.46 11.14
N PHE A 395 11.06 6.90 12.39
CA PHE A 395 12.30 6.86 13.18
C PHE A 395 12.31 5.63 14.09
N TRP A 396 11.30 5.47 14.93
CA TRP A 396 11.22 4.34 15.85
C TRP A 396 10.67 3.07 15.18
N GLY A 397 9.79 3.25 14.19
CA GLY A 397 9.12 2.18 13.46
C GLY A 397 9.67 1.87 12.08
N GLY A 398 9.08 0.86 11.46
CA GLY A 398 9.42 0.37 10.12
C GLY A 398 8.72 1.09 8.96
N GLY A 399 7.77 1.99 9.20
CA GLY A 399 7.02 2.67 8.13
C GLY A 399 5.97 1.75 7.47
N ARG A 400 5.26 2.25 6.44
CA ARG A 400 4.19 1.47 5.76
C ARG A 400 4.72 0.49 4.73
N GLU A 401 5.83 0.83 4.10
CA GLU A 401 6.48 0.14 3.00
C GLU A 401 7.90 -0.34 3.40
N GLY A 402 8.26 -0.26 4.69
CA GLY A 402 9.61 -0.60 5.18
C GLY A 402 10.60 0.56 5.16
N GLU A 403 10.14 1.78 4.91
CA GLU A 403 10.95 2.99 4.79
C GLU A 403 11.40 3.59 6.14
N GLY A 404 10.95 3.02 7.25
CA GLY A 404 11.31 3.46 8.60
C GLY A 404 12.62 2.85 9.12
N LEU A 405 13.31 3.58 10.00
CA LEU A 405 14.64 3.22 10.51
C LEU A 405 14.62 2.09 11.56
N ASN A 406 13.45 1.79 12.12
CA ASN A 406 13.22 0.73 13.12
C ASN A 406 14.18 0.81 14.33
N TYR A 407 14.46 2.02 14.83
CA TYR A 407 15.37 2.15 15.98
C TYR A 407 14.88 1.39 17.23
N LEU A 408 13.56 1.24 17.41
CA LEU A 408 13.04 0.53 18.58
C LEU A 408 13.36 -0.97 18.53
N GLY A 409 13.15 -1.60 17.37
CA GLY A 409 13.53 -3.00 17.15
C GLY A 409 15.02 -3.24 17.33
N ARG A 410 15.87 -2.31 16.83
CA ARG A 410 17.33 -2.36 17.00
C ARG A 410 17.75 -2.36 18.47
N LEU A 411 17.17 -1.47 19.28
CA LEU A 411 17.47 -1.39 20.72
C LEU A 411 17.06 -2.66 21.48
N LEU A 412 15.94 -3.28 21.11
CA LEU A 412 15.51 -4.55 21.70
C LEU A 412 16.44 -5.71 21.34
N MET A 413 16.90 -5.76 20.09
CA MET A 413 17.89 -6.76 19.66
C MET A 413 19.23 -6.56 20.37
N GLN A 414 19.69 -5.31 20.53
CA GLN A 414 20.88 -5.00 21.33
C GLN A 414 20.73 -5.51 22.77
N LEU A 415 19.59 -5.24 23.41
CA LEU A 415 19.31 -5.70 24.77
C LEU A 415 19.26 -7.23 24.86
N ARG A 416 18.68 -7.90 23.86
CA ARG A 416 18.68 -9.37 23.76
C ARG A 416 20.10 -9.93 23.73
N SER A 417 20.98 -9.37 22.90
CA SER A 417 22.38 -9.78 22.80
C SER A 417 23.14 -9.59 24.11
N GLU A 418 22.92 -8.47 24.83
CA GLU A 418 23.53 -8.24 26.16
C GLU A 418 23.09 -9.31 27.18
N ILE A 419 21.80 -9.66 27.19
CA ILE A 419 21.27 -10.68 28.11
C ILE A 419 21.85 -12.06 27.76
N LEU A 420 21.86 -12.45 26.47
CA LEU A 420 22.44 -13.72 26.01
C LEU A 420 23.94 -13.83 26.32
N GLY A 421 24.71 -12.75 26.14
CA GLY A 421 26.13 -12.71 26.48
C GLY A 421 26.40 -12.90 27.98
N THR A 422 25.53 -12.36 28.83
CA THR A 422 25.61 -12.52 30.30
C THR A 422 25.27 -13.96 30.74
N VAL A 423 24.31 -14.60 30.05
CA VAL A 423 23.95 -16.02 30.31
C VAL A 423 25.07 -16.97 29.89
N ARG A 424 25.76 -16.70 28.77
CA ARG A 424 26.89 -17.51 28.31
C ARG A 424 28.10 -17.44 29.26
N THR A 425 28.47 -16.23 29.67
CA THR A 425 29.59 -16.01 30.59
C THR A 425 29.35 -16.59 31.99
N SER A 426 28.11 -16.57 32.48
CA SER A 426 27.75 -17.22 33.75
C SER A 426 27.72 -18.76 33.67
N ALA A 427 27.31 -19.33 32.53
CA ALA A 427 27.37 -20.78 32.29
C ALA A 427 28.82 -21.30 32.12
N GLU A 428 29.70 -20.54 31.46
CA GLU A 428 31.12 -20.86 31.34
C GLU A 428 31.87 -20.75 32.67
N ALA A 429 31.51 -19.79 33.52
CA ALA A 429 32.07 -19.65 34.87
C ALA A 429 31.63 -20.79 35.81
N GLN A 430 30.39 -21.29 35.69
CA GLN A 430 29.91 -22.44 36.47
C GLN A 430 30.46 -23.79 35.97
N GLY A 431 30.79 -23.90 34.67
CA GLY A 431 31.41 -25.10 34.10
C GLY A 431 32.91 -25.25 34.37
N GLN A 432 33.56 -24.25 34.96
CA GLN A 432 34.97 -24.33 35.41
C GLN A 432 35.12 -24.66 36.91
N GLU A 433 34.03 -24.72 37.68
CA GLU A 433 34.01 -25.10 39.11
C GLU A 433 33.52 -26.53 39.40
N THR A 434 33.31 -27.35 38.37
CA THR A 434 33.06 -28.80 38.47
C THR A 434 34.18 -29.60 37.83
#